data_AF-A0A2W0BNY6-F1
#
_entry.id   AF-A0A2W0BNY6-F1
#
_cell.length_a   1.000
_cell.length_b   1.000
_cell.length_c   1.000
_cell.angle_alpha   90.00
_cell.angle_beta   90.00
_cell.angle_gamma   90.00
#
_symmetry.space_group_name_H-M   'P 1'
#
loop_
_entity.id
_entity.type
_entity.pdbx_description
1 polymer ?
#
loop_
_entity_poly.entity_id
_entity_poly.type
_entity_poly.pdbx_seq_one_letter_code
_entity_poly.pdbx_strand_id
1 'polypeptide(L)'
;MSTDAGRRLDIKMQDPQPTKRRLTIRILEWVVRIAVLILIVAEFVLSNLPKLSMDVGGSSRPNDLLATMFSLSNEGSLPLYDVKAVCEVMHLDIPPPRNRHLGPTTVYLAESRAEILFPGHTMTIPCARAIASKLDNMEAPEIQAEMFIVVTYRPKWLLWHKSEKFPMKTEKTDNGTWIWKSIPR
;
A
#
# COMPACT_ATOMS: atom_id res chain seq x y z
N MET A 1 76.78 26.39 -57.28
CA MET A 1 75.92 26.49 -56.08
C MET A 1 74.51 26.77 -56.58
N SER A 2 73.68 25.75 -56.85
CA SER A 2 72.82 24.98 -55.91
C SER A 2 71.87 25.92 -55.15
N THR A 3 70.63 26.04 -55.66
CA THR A 3 69.33 25.61 -55.04
C THR A 3 68.82 26.65 -54.02
N ASP A 4 67.53 26.91 -53.80
CA ASP A 4 66.32 26.15 -54.07
C ASP A 4 65.13 27.13 -54.04
N ALA A 5 64.09 26.82 -54.81
CA ALA A 5 62.85 27.59 -54.83
C ALA A 5 61.99 27.20 -53.61
N GLY A 6 61.81 28.13 -52.68
CA GLY A 6 60.93 27.96 -51.51
C GLY A 6 59.46 27.83 -51.92
N ARG A 7 59.01 26.61 -52.21
CA ARG A 7 57.61 26.25 -52.42
C ARG A 7 56.92 26.13 -51.05
N ARG A 8 56.24 27.19 -50.62
CA ARG A 8 55.37 27.20 -49.44
C ARG A 8 54.10 26.40 -49.76
N LEU A 9 53.98 25.19 -49.21
CA LEU A 9 52.75 24.40 -49.26
C LEU A 9 51.76 24.96 -48.24
N ASP A 10 50.69 25.60 -48.72
CA ASP A 10 49.49 25.87 -47.92
C ASP A 10 48.84 24.54 -47.56
N ILE A 11 49.06 24.07 -46.32
CA ILE A 11 48.33 22.96 -45.74
C ILE A 11 46.94 23.50 -45.38
N LYS A 12 45.95 23.26 -46.24
CA LYS A 12 44.54 23.36 -45.86
C LYS A 12 44.28 22.33 -44.76
N MET A 13 44.27 22.78 -43.50
CA MET A 13 43.67 22.06 -42.38
C MET A 13 42.18 21.93 -42.67
N GLN A 14 41.78 20.78 -43.20
CA GLN A 14 40.39 20.44 -43.40
C GLN A 14 39.86 19.92 -42.06
N ASP A 15 39.17 20.79 -41.35
CA ASP A 15 38.50 20.46 -40.09
C ASP A 15 37.51 19.29 -40.36
N PRO A 16 37.60 18.16 -39.63
CA PRO A 16 36.75 17.01 -39.90
C PRO A 16 35.30 17.36 -39.54
N GLN A 17 34.49 17.63 -40.56
CA GLN A 17 33.07 17.90 -40.41
C GLN A 17 32.39 16.68 -39.74
N PRO A 18 31.74 16.82 -38.58
CA PRO A 18 31.12 15.70 -37.89
C PRO A 18 30.02 15.13 -38.79
N THR A 19 30.21 13.89 -39.25
CA THR A 19 29.26 13.19 -40.12
C THR A 19 27.93 13.03 -39.38
N LYS A 20 26.83 13.60 -39.91
CA LYS A 20 25.48 13.58 -39.32
C LYS A 20 25.06 12.20 -38.77
N ARG A 21 25.50 11.12 -39.43
CA ARG A 21 25.26 9.72 -39.05
C ARG A 21 25.86 9.33 -37.69
N ARG A 22 27.02 9.88 -37.31
CA ARG A 22 27.63 9.68 -35.98
C ARG A 22 26.84 10.42 -34.89
N LEU A 23 26.28 11.59 -35.22
CA LEU A 23 25.47 12.37 -34.30
C LEU A 23 24.13 11.66 -34.01
N THR A 24 23.46 11.12 -35.04
CA THR A 24 22.19 10.40 -34.88
C THR A 24 22.34 9.10 -34.09
N ILE A 25 23.42 8.34 -34.31
CA ILE A 25 23.71 7.12 -33.54
C ILE A 25 23.93 7.46 -32.06
N ARG A 26 24.67 8.53 -31.76
CA ARG A 26 24.88 8.99 -30.38
C ARG A 26 23.57 9.40 -29.71
N ILE A 27 22.69 10.13 -30.41
CA ILE A 27 21.38 10.52 -29.86
C ILE A 27 20.52 9.28 -29.59
N LEU A 28 20.49 8.31 -30.51
CA LEU A 28 19.76 7.06 -30.33
C LEU A 28 20.28 6.25 -29.12
N GLU A 29 21.60 6.13 -28.98
CA GLU A 29 22.22 5.49 -27.80
C GLU A 29 21.85 6.19 -26.50
N TRP A 30 21.84 7.52 -26.48
CA TRP A 30 21.40 8.30 -25.32
C TRP A 30 19.93 8.05 -24.98
N VAL A 31 19.04 8.05 -25.97
CA VAL A 31 17.62 7.77 -25.78
C VAL A 31 17.41 6.35 -25.24
N VAL A 32 18.10 5.36 -25.80
CA VAL A 32 18.02 3.96 -25.34
C VAL A 32 18.50 3.84 -23.89
N ARG A 33 19.62 4.48 -23.54
CA ARG A 33 20.13 4.48 -22.16
C ARG A 33 19.13 5.11 -21.18
N ILE A 34 18.53 6.23 -21.55
CA ILE A 34 17.50 6.89 -20.73
C ILE A 34 16.27 5.99 -20.59
N ALA A 35 15.80 5.39 -21.69
CA ALA A 35 14.64 4.50 -21.65
C ALA A 35 14.88 3.28 -20.75
N VAL A 36 16.05 2.65 -20.82
CA VAL A 36 16.43 1.53 -19.95
C VAL A 36 16.49 1.98 -18.49
N LEU A 37 17.07 3.15 -18.20
CA LEU A 37 17.12 3.71 -16.85
C LEU A 37 15.70 3.94 -16.29
N ILE A 38 14.80 4.51 -17.08
CA ILE A 38 13.40 4.75 -16.69
C ILE A 38 12.70 3.42 -16.38
N LEU A 39 12.89 2.39 -17.21
CA LEU A 39 12.30 1.08 -16.97
C LEU A 39 12.78 0.45 -15.65
N ILE A 40 14.10 0.50 -15.39
CA ILE A 40 14.66 0.00 -14.12
C ILE A 40 14.08 0.76 -12.93
N VAL A 41 14.00 2.08 -13.02
CA VAL A 41 13.42 2.91 -11.94
C VAL A 41 11.93 2.60 -11.76
N ALA A 42 11.18 2.46 -12.84
CA ALA A 42 9.75 2.15 -12.78
C ALA A 42 9.52 0.77 -12.17
N GLU A 43 10.26 -0.25 -12.59
CA GLU A 43 10.19 -1.60 -12.05
C GLU A 43 10.57 -1.63 -10.57
N PHE A 44 11.62 -0.91 -10.18
CA PHE A 44 12.02 -0.76 -8.79
C PHE A 44 10.91 -0.09 -7.96
N VAL A 45 10.34 1.01 -8.44
CA VAL A 45 9.25 1.71 -7.72
C VAL A 45 8.04 0.80 -7.58
N LEU A 46 7.59 0.16 -8.67
CA LEU A 46 6.44 -0.73 -8.67
C LEU A 46 6.64 -1.94 -7.77
N SER A 47 7.81 -2.58 -7.83
CA SER A 47 8.13 -3.78 -7.04
C SER A 47 8.20 -3.50 -5.54
N ASN A 48 8.52 -2.26 -5.16
CA ASN A 48 8.66 -1.88 -3.77
C ASN A 48 7.49 -1.02 -3.27
N LEU A 49 6.43 -0.84 -4.07
CA LEU A 49 5.21 -0.20 -3.58
C LEU A 49 4.71 -0.99 -2.35
N PRO A 50 4.35 -0.29 -1.26
CA PRO A 50 3.78 -0.94 -0.10
C PRO A 50 2.50 -1.67 -0.53
N LYS A 51 2.46 -2.97 -0.25
CA LYS A 51 1.32 -3.82 -0.57
C LYS A 51 0.78 -4.34 0.75
N LEU A 52 -0.28 -3.71 1.23
CA LEU A 52 -0.99 -4.16 2.41
C LEU A 52 -2.17 -5.03 1.99
N SER A 53 -2.35 -6.14 2.67
CA SER A 53 -3.56 -6.95 2.57
C SER A 53 -4.21 -7.03 3.94
N MET A 54 -5.54 -7.14 3.95
CA MET A 54 -6.30 -7.31 5.17
C MET A 54 -7.20 -8.51 5.02
N ASP A 55 -7.12 -9.41 5.99
CA ASP A 55 -7.96 -10.60 6.07
C ASP A 55 -8.69 -10.65 7.41
N VAL A 56 -9.73 -11.48 7.47
CA VAL A 56 -10.46 -11.76 8.71
C VAL A 56 -9.73 -12.90 9.42
N GLY A 57 -9.00 -12.57 10.48
CA GLY A 57 -8.15 -13.51 11.23
C GLY A 57 -8.91 -14.55 12.07
N GLY A 58 -10.26 -14.55 12.01
CA GLY A 58 -11.14 -15.39 12.80
C GLY A 58 -11.66 -14.72 14.06
N SER A 59 -12.65 -15.35 14.72
CA SER A 59 -13.17 -14.87 16.01
C SER A 59 -12.53 -15.61 17.17
N SER A 60 -12.15 -14.87 18.21
CA SER A 60 -11.65 -15.44 19.47
C SER A 60 -12.74 -16.21 20.23
N ARG A 61 -14.02 -16.01 19.88
CA ARG A 61 -15.17 -16.74 20.42
C ARG A 61 -16.03 -17.26 19.28
N PRO A 62 -16.29 -18.59 19.22
CA PRO A 62 -17.20 -19.14 18.24
C PRO A 62 -18.57 -18.44 18.34
N ASN A 63 -19.11 -17.98 17.20
CA ASN A 63 -20.40 -17.29 17.10
C ASN A 63 -20.48 -15.89 17.74
N ASP A 64 -19.37 -15.21 18.02
CA ASP A 64 -19.41 -13.78 18.39
C ASP A 64 -18.68 -12.94 17.34
N LEU A 65 -19.43 -12.16 16.57
CA LEU A 65 -18.87 -11.30 15.54
C LEU A 65 -18.13 -10.10 16.12
N LEU A 66 -18.49 -9.68 17.32
CA LEU A 66 -17.82 -8.60 18.03
C LEU A 66 -16.50 -9.06 18.68
N ALA A 67 -16.22 -10.37 18.69
CA ALA A 67 -14.94 -10.93 19.11
C ALA A 67 -13.97 -11.21 17.93
N THR A 68 -14.33 -10.75 16.72
CA THR A 68 -13.54 -10.94 15.49
C THR A 68 -12.27 -10.10 15.47
N MET A 69 -11.18 -10.74 15.04
CA MET A 69 -9.89 -10.12 14.81
C MET A 69 -9.63 -9.96 13.31
N PHE A 70 -8.97 -8.87 12.94
CA PHE A 70 -8.56 -8.63 11.56
C PHE A 70 -7.03 -8.72 11.46
N SER A 71 -6.53 -9.35 10.41
CA SER A 71 -5.11 -9.54 10.19
C SER A 71 -4.66 -8.61 9.08
N LEU A 72 -3.78 -7.66 9.40
CA LEU A 72 -3.10 -6.82 8.43
C LEU A 72 -1.75 -7.43 8.10
N SER A 73 -1.50 -7.74 6.83
CA SER A 73 -0.23 -8.26 6.34
C SER A 73 0.50 -7.26 5.46
N ASN A 74 1.82 -7.23 5.56
CA ASN A 74 2.68 -6.52 4.62
C ASN A 74 3.20 -7.51 3.55
N GLU A 75 2.54 -7.52 2.41
CA GLU A 75 2.88 -8.32 1.22
C GLU A 75 3.91 -7.61 0.31
N GLY A 76 4.42 -6.46 0.72
CA GLY A 76 5.46 -5.73 0.01
C GLY A 76 6.88 -6.25 0.33
N SER A 77 7.87 -5.78 -0.42
CA SER A 77 9.29 -6.12 -0.22
C SER A 77 9.98 -5.29 0.88
N LEU A 78 9.34 -4.22 1.36
CA LEU A 78 9.92 -3.27 2.29
C LEU A 78 9.17 -3.17 3.61
N PRO A 79 9.87 -2.91 4.73
CA PRO A 79 9.22 -2.69 6.01
C PRO A 79 8.45 -1.36 6.03
N LEU A 80 7.33 -1.39 6.73
CA LEU A 80 6.51 -0.21 7.02
C LEU A 80 6.77 0.23 8.46
N TYR A 81 6.88 1.53 8.68
CA TYR A 81 7.16 2.13 9.98
C TYR A 81 5.93 2.87 10.51
N ASP A 82 5.83 2.98 11.84
CA ASP A 82 4.77 3.72 12.55
C ASP A 82 3.38 3.33 12.02
N VAL A 83 3.12 2.02 11.97
CA VAL A 83 1.86 1.47 11.48
C VAL A 83 0.81 1.63 12.58
N LYS A 84 -0.31 2.26 12.23
CA LYS A 84 -1.45 2.52 13.12
C LYS A 84 -2.72 2.15 12.39
N ALA A 85 -3.59 1.38 13.03
CA ALA A 85 -4.92 1.09 12.51
C ALA A 85 -6.02 1.71 13.38
N VAL A 86 -7.03 2.26 12.72
CA VAL A 86 -8.19 2.91 13.32
C VAL A 86 -9.44 2.32 12.68
N CYS A 87 -10.51 2.17 13.46
CA CYS A 87 -11.76 1.57 13.00
C CYS A 87 -12.81 2.68 12.85
N GLU A 88 -13.21 3.00 11.63
CA GLU A 88 -14.32 3.91 11.34
C GLU A 88 -15.57 3.07 11.12
N VAL A 89 -16.42 2.97 12.14
CA VAL A 89 -17.74 2.33 12.03
C VAL A 89 -18.66 3.32 11.34
N MET A 90 -19.21 2.95 10.19
CA MET A 90 -20.15 3.80 9.45
C MET A 90 -21.57 3.54 9.90
N HIS A 91 -21.89 2.27 10.09
CA HIS A 91 -23.22 1.80 10.44
C HIS A 91 -23.11 0.48 11.19
N LEU A 92 -23.88 0.33 12.27
CA LEU A 92 -24.00 -0.92 13.00
C LEU A 92 -25.42 -1.05 13.55
N ASP A 93 -26.10 -2.08 13.10
CA ASP A 93 -27.43 -2.49 13.54
C ASP A 93 -27.37 -3.87 14.18
N ILE A 94 -27.95 -3.95 15.37
CA ILE A 94 -28.11 -5.19 16.10
C ILE A 94 -29.61 -5.53 16.14
N PRO A 95 -30.03 -6.64 15.50
CA PRO A 95 -31.43 -7.01 15.41
C PRO A 95 -32.06 -7.35 16.79
N PRO A 96 -33.40 -7.55 16.83
CA PRO A 96 -34.10 -7.96 18.04
C PRO A 96 -33.46 -9.20 18.69
N PRO A 97 -33.47 -9.32 20.03
CA PRO A 97 -34.23 -8.49 20.98
C PRO A 97 -33.49 -7.23 21.46
N ARG A 98 -32.23 -7.03 21.05
CA ARG A 98 -31.40 -5.95 21.64
C ARG A 98 -31.66 -4.58 21.03
N ASN A 99 -32.06 -4.52 19.75
CA ASN A 99 -32.43 -3.30 19.02
C ASN A 99 -31.49 -2.13 19.30
N ARG A 100 -30.18 -2.36 19.14
CA ARG A 100 -29.17 -1.31 19.29
C ARG A 100 -28.69 -0.85 17.92
N HIS A 101 -28.61 0.47 17.77
CA HIS A 101 -28.06 1.14 16.61
C HIS A 101 -26.88 1.99 17.04
N LEU A 102 -25.79 1.94 16.27
CA LEU A 102 -24.65 2.82 16.45
C LEU A 102 -24.40 3.52 15.12
N GLY A 103 -24.52 4.85 15.15
CA GLY A 103 -24.18 5.71 14.02
C GLY A 103 -22.67 5.82 13.81
N PRO A 104 -22.23 6.70 12.88
CA PRO A 104 -20.83 6.83 12.55
C PRO A 104 -19.96 7.14 13.77
N THR A 105 -18.97 6.30 14.04
CA THR A 105 -18.01 6.51 15.13
C THR A 105 -16.63 5.99 14.77
N THR A 106 -15.62 6.70 15.24
CA THR A 106 -14.23 6.27 15.13
C THR A 106 -13.77 5.64 16.44
N VAL A 107 -13.15 4.47 16.37
CA VAL A 107 -12.63 3.74 17.52
C VAL A 107 -11.13 3.56 17.37
N TYR A 108 -10.41 3.92 18.44
CA TYR A 108 -8.97 3.84 18.52
C TYR A 108 -8.58 2.75 19.52
N LEU A 109 -7.62 1.90 19.16
CA LEU A 109 -7.07 0.89 20.07
C LEU A 109 -5.56 1.05 20.15
N ALA A 110 -5.04 1.14 21.38
CA ALA A 110 -3.61 1.21 21.62
C ALA A 110 -2.87 -0.07 21.19
N GLU A 111 -3.57 -1.19 21.08
CA GLU A 111 -3.05 -2.48 20.60
C GLU A 111 -2.92 -2.52 19.07
N SER A 112 -3.62 -1.65 18.34
CA SER A 112 -3.62 -1.60 16.87
C SER A 112 -2.48 -0.74 16.31
N ARG A 113 -1.28 -0.93 16.84
CA ARG A 113 -0.07 -0.21 16.40
C ARG A 113 1.14 -1.13 16.36
N ALA A 114 2.01 -0.90 15.40
CA ALA A 114 3.32 -1.54 15.31
C ALA A 114 4.37 -0.49 14.92
N GLU A 115 5.50 -0.47 15.62
CA GLU A 115 6.60 0.43 15.27
C GLU A 115 7.15 0.09 13.88
N ILE A 116 7.27 -1.22 13.59
CA ILE A 116 7.71 -1.75 12.31
C ILE A 116 6.85 -2.98 11.96
N LEU A 117 6.32 -3.02 10.74
CA LEU A 117 5.71 -4.20 10.15
C LEU A 117 6.60 -4.70 9.00
N PHE A 118 7.34 -5.78 9.25
CA PHE A 118 8.24 -6.38 8.27
C PHE A 118 7.48 -7.07 7.12
N PRO A 119 8.11 -7.21 5.95
CA PRO A 119 7.59 -8.07 4.88
C PRO A 119 7.20 -9.46 5.38
N GLY A 120 6.05 -9.97 4.92
CA GLY A 120 5.50 -11.28 5.28
C GLY A 120 5.04 -11.40 6.74
N HIS A 121 5.11 -10.34 7.54
CA HIS A 121 4.61 -10.33 8.90
C HIS A 121 3.20 -9.76 8.94
N THR A 122 2.43 -10.27 9.91
CA THR A 122 1.06 -9.85 10.16
C THR A 122 0.95 -9.15 11.51
N MET A 123 0.03 -8.20 11.60
CA MET A 123 -0.42 -7.63 12.87
C MET A 123 -1.93 -7.79 13.01
N THR A 124 -2.38 -7.97 14.24
CA THR A 124 -3.79 -8.17 14.56
C THR A 124 -4.46 -6.86 14.96
N ILE A 125 -5.66 -6.63 14.43
CA ILE A 125 -6.45 -5.42 14.65
C ILE A 125 -7.80 -5.83 15.27
N PRO A 126 -7.99 -5.62 16.59
CA PRO A 126 -9.21 -5.96 17.30
C PRO A 126 -10.39 -4.97 17.10
N CYS A 127 -10.69 -4.58 15.85
CA CYS A 127 -11.74 -3.58 15.58
C CYS A 127 -13.12 -3.98 16.12
N ALA A 128 -13.53 -5.24 15.94
CA ALA A 128 -14.85 -5.69 16.39
C ALA A 128 -14.96 -5.66 17.92
N ARG A 129 -13.88 -5.99 18.64
CA ARG A 129 -13.84 -5.93 20.11
C ARG A 129 -13.97 -4.50 20.61
N ALA A 130 -13.37 -3.56 19.88
CA ALA A 130 -13.49 -2.14 20.18
C ALA A 130 -14.94 -1.66 20.08
N ILE A 131 -15.67 -2.12 19.06
CA ILE A 131 -17.11 -1.88 18.93
C ILE A 131 -17.85 -2.50 20.12
N ALA A 132 -17.53 -3.75 20.50
CA ALA A 132 -18.12 -4.42 21.66
C ALA A 132 -17.98 -3.58 22.94
N SER A 133 -16.80 -2.98 23.17
CA SER A 133 -16.54 -2.13 24.33
C SER A 133 -17.39 -0.86 24.37
N LYS A 134 -17.78 -0.32 23.19
CA LYS A 134 -18.71 0.81 23.09
C LYS A 134 -20.15 0.40 23.34
N LEU A 135 -20.44 -0.89 23.28
CA LEU A 135 -21.75 -1.50 23.51
C LEU A 135 -21.77 -2.31 24.81
N ASP A 136 -21.05 -1.86 25.84
CA ASP A 136 -21.03 -2.49 27.17
C ASP A 136 -20.51 -3.94 27.18
N ASN A 137 -19.52 -4.24 26.33
CA ASN A 137 -18.94 -5.58 26.14
C ASN A 137 -19.98 -6.64 25.73
N MET A 138 -20.94 -6.21 24.91
CA MET A 138 -21.94 -7.07 24.31
C MET A 138 -21.32 -8.11 23.37
N GLU A 139 -21.76 -9.36 23.50
CA GLU A 139 -21.58 -10.42 22.50
C GLU A 139 -22.73 -10.37 21.50
N ALA A 140 -22.43 -10.50 20.20
CA ALA A 140 -23.44 -10.45 19.15
C ALA A 140 -23.15 -11.48 18.04
N PRO A 141 -23.96 -12.56 17.93
CA PRO A 141 -23.85 -13.53 16.84
C PRO A 141 -24.40 -12.99 15.52
N GLU A 142 -25.29 -11.99 15.59
CA GLU A 142 -25.93 -11.38 14.44
C GLU A 142 -25.77 -9.86 14.54
N ILE A 143 -25.08 -9.27 13.56
CA ILE A 143 -24.93 -7.83 13.41
C ILE A 143 -24.93 -7.49 11.93
N GLN A 144 -25.55 -6.37 11.56
CA GLN A 144 -25.38 -5.74 10.26
C GLN A 144 -24.45 -4.55 10.46
N ALA A 145 -23.23 -4.65 9.97
CA ALA A 145 -22.20 -3.65 10.22
C ALA A 145 -21.45 -3.30 8.94
N GLU A 146 -21.12 -2.03 8.80
CA GLU A 146 -20.22 -1.49 7.78
C GLU A 146 -19.14 -0.65 8.46
N MET A 147 -17.88 -0.94 8.17
CA MET A 147 -16.77 -0.20 8.72
C MET A 147 -15.59 -0.09 7.74
N PHE A 148 -14.77 0.93 7.93
CA PHE A 148 -13.45 1.00 7.34
C PHE A 148 -12.39 0.77 8.40
N ILE A 149 -11.48 -0.15 8.15
CA ILE A 149 -10.22 -0.23 8.88
C ILE A 149 -9.24 0.68 8.15
N VAL A 150 -8.89 1.80 8.77
CA VAL A 150 -7.99 2.81 8.21
C VAL A 150 -6.60 2.58 8.77
N VAL A 151 -5.67 2.21 7.90
CA VAL A 151 -4.27 1.96 8.25
C VAL A 151 -3.43 3.14 7.80
N THR A 152 -2.78 3.80 8.75
CA THR A 152 -1.79 4.84 8.52
C THR A 152 -0.40 4.27 8.75
N TYR A 153 0.54 4.52 7.86
CA TYR A 153 1.90 3.97 7.92
C TYR A 153 2.89 4.84 7.17
N ARG A 154 4.19 4.67 7.43
CA ARG A 154 5.27 5.35 6.71
C ARG A 154 6.19 4.34 6.01
N PRO A 155 6.24 4.32 4.67
CA PRO A 155 7.22 3.51 3.93
C PRO A 155 8.66 3.91 4.27
N LYS A 156 9.60 2.96 4.27
CA LYS A 156 11.00 3.18 4.63
C LYS A 156 11.66 4.40 3.96
N TRP A 157 11.37 4.64 2.68
CA TRP A 157 12.00 5.70 1.89
C TRP A 157 11.21 7.02 1.87
N LEU A 158 9.98 7.06 2.39
CA LEU A 158 9.16 8.27 2.43
C LEU A 158 9.24 8.89 3.82
N LEU A 159 9.30 10.22 3.85
CA LEU A 159 9.22 10.96 5.11
C LEU A 159 7.79 11.16 5.59
N TRP A 160 6.81 11.07 4.68
CA TRP A 160 5.39 11.25 4.99
C TRP A 160 4.66 9.93 5.16
N HIS A 161 3.60 9.96 5.97
CA HIS A 161 2.68 8.84 6.13
C HIS A 161 1.75 8.71 4.93
N LYS A 162 1.37 7.47 4.64
CA LYS A 162 0.28 7.10 3.76
C LYS A 162 -0.87 6.55 4.59
N SER A 163 -2.09 6.72 4.08
CA SER A 163 -3.29 6.16 4.67
C SER A 163 -3.99 5.29 3.64
N GLU A 164 -4.51 4.17 4.10
CA GLU A 164 -5.15 3.17 3.26
C GLU A 164 -6.40 2.63 3.98
N LYS A 165 -7.52 2.55 3.26
CA LYS A 165 -8.81 2.13 3.84
C LYS A 165 -9.18 0.72 3.38
N PHE A 166 -9.58 -0.12 4.31
CA PHE A 166 -10.03 -1.48 4.06
C PHE A 166 -11.51 -1.59 4.45
N PRO A 167 -12.42 -1.54 3.48
CA PRO A 167 -13.85 -1.67 3.75
C PRO A 167 -14.18 -3.10 4.19
N MET A 168 -14.95 -3.18 5.27
CA MET A 168 -15.43 -4.42 5.85
C MET A 168 -16.93 -4.31 6.05
N LYS A 169 -17.65 -5.38 5.74
CA LYS A 169 -19.06 -5.51 6.08
C LYS A 169 -19.34 -6.85 6.72
N THR A 170 -20.42 -6.94 7.48
CA THR A 170 -20.98 -8.24 7.82
C THR A 170 -21.95 -8.70 6.74
N GLU A 171 -21.97 -10.02 6.50
CA GLU A 171 -22.83 -10.65 5.52
C GLU A 171 -23.34 -11.97 6.08
N LYS A 172 -24.62 -12.26 5.84
CA LYS A 172 -25.22 -13.54 6.19
C LYS A 172 -24.91 -14.54 5.07
N THR A 173 -24.24 -15.63 5.42
CA THR A 173 -23.96 -16.74 4.51
C THR A 173 -25.23 -17.53 4.19
N ASP A 174 -25.20 -18.33 3.12
CA ASP A 174 -26.31 -19.20 2.71
C ASP A 174 -26.76 -20.17 3.82
N ASN A 175 -25.83 -20.54 4.71
CA ASN A 175 -26.09 -21.40 5.87
C ASN A 175 -26.73 -20.66 7.05
N GLY A 176 -27.01 -19.35 6.90
CA GLY A 176 -27.61 -18.51 7.93
C GLY A 176 -26.62 -17.94 8.96
N THR A 177 -25.33 -18.28 8.88
CA THR A 177 -24.29 -17.72 9.77
C THR A 177 -23.85 -16.37 9.28
N TRP A 178 -23.74 -15.40 10.18
CA TRP A 178 -23.17 -14.09 9.86
C TRP A 178 -21.64 -14.12 9.96
N ILE A 179 -20.96 -13.46 9.03
CA ILE A 179 -19.49 -13.36 8.99
C ILE A 179 -19.06 -11.93 8.64
N TRP A 180 -17.84 -11.56 9.02
CA TRP A 180 -17.17 -10.40 8.44
C TRP A 180 -16.60 -10.74 7.07
N LYS A 181 -16.65 -9.79 6.15
CA LYS A 181 -16.16 -9.92 4.78
C LYS A 181 -15.50 -8.63 4.34
N SER A 182 -14.34 -8.77 3.70
CA SER A 182 -13.67 -7.66 3.02
C SER A 182 -14.42 -7.33 1.72
N ILE A 183 -14.63 -6.05 1.47
CA ILE A 183 -15.19 -5.58 0.20
C ILE A 183 -14.00 -5.35 -0.74
N PRO A 184 -13.93 -6.04 -1.90
CA PRO A 184 -12.84 -5.81 -2.85
C PRO A 184 -12.84 -4.35 -3.33
N ARG A 185 -11.63 -3.82 -3.53
CA ARG A 185 -11.41 -2.46 -4.06
C ARG A 185 -11.51 -2.42 -5.58
#